data_AF-A0A483AJY7-F1
#
_entry.id   AF-A0A483AJY7-F1
#
_cell.length_a   1.000
_cell.length_b   1.000
_cell.length_c   1.000
_cell.angle_alpha   90.00
_cell.angle_beta   90.00
_cell.angle_gamma   90.00
#
_symmetry.space_group_name_H-M   'P 1'
#
loop_
_entity.id
_entity.type
_entity.pdbx_description
1 polymer ?
#
loop_
_entity_poly.entity_id
_entity_poly.type
_entity_poly.pdbx_seq_one_letter_code
_entity_poly.pdbx_strand_id
1 'polypeptide(L)'
;MQLETFGRELVGYKDKLLNYRLAMLEIQDASVIKLSGKTHHPIAVSSQSDTVSGQVFEITAEELAQSDKYEVDDYQRVLGEMASGTSAWAYVKCKG
;
A
#
# COMPACT_ATOMS: atom_id res chain seq x y z
N MET A 1 5.14 7.61 -10.93
CA MET A 1 5.34 6.18 -10.63
C MET A 1 6.82 5.90 -10.38
N GLN A 2 7.12 5.28 -9.25
CA GLN A 2 8.41 4.81 -8.72
C GLN A 2 9.63 5.75 -8.88
N LEU A 3 10.16 5.99 -10.09
CA LEU A 3 11.25 6.95 -10.31
C LEU A 3 10.87 8.36 -9.84
N GLU A 4 9.63 8.77 -10.02
CA GLU A 4 9.15 10.08 -9.56
C GLU A 4 9.04 10.19 -8.03
N THR A 5 8.93 9.05 -7.33
CA THR A 5 8.75 9.00 -5.88
C THR A 5 10.07 8.74 -5.14
N PHE A 6 10.91 7.87 -5.69
CA PHE A 6 12.14 7.39 -5.04
C PHE A 6 13.42 7.81 -5.77
N GLY A 7 13.34 8.39 -6.97
CA GLY A 7 14.52 8.81 -7.74
C GLY A 7 15.41 7.68 -8.26
N ARG A 8 15.05 6.41 -8.01
CA ARG A 8 15.79 5.21 -8.41
C ARG A 8 14.84 4.03 -8.67
N GLU A 9 15.35 3.01 -9.33
CA GLU A 9 14.68 1.71 -9.38
C GLU A 9 14.84 0.99 -8.03
N LEU A 10 13.74 0.43 -7.53
CA LEU A 10 13.70 -0.33 -6.28
C LEU A 10 13.88 -1.80 -6.60
N VAL A 11 14.74 -2.46 -5.84
CA VAL A 11 14.88 -3.91 -5.85
C VAL A 11 13.74 -4.49 -5.03
N GLY A 12 13.07 -5.51 -5.55
CA GLY A 12 11.98 -6.14 -4.85
C GLY A 12 11.71 -7.57 -5.28
N TYR A 13 11.01 -8.30 -4.43
CA TYR A 13 10.67 -9.70 -4.64
C TYR A 13 9.17 -9.94 -4.46
N LYS A 14 8.63 -10.92 -5.18
CA LYS A 14 7.21 -11.28 -5.08
C LYS A 14 6.94 -11.93 -3.73
N ASP A 15 5.90 -11.48 -3.06
CA ASP A 15 5.44 -12.04 -1.79
C ASP A 15 3.92 -11.82 -1.62
N LYS A 16 3.36 -12.30 -0.52
CA LYS A 16 1.95 -12.14 -0.17
C LYS A 16 1.81 -11.58 1.25
N LEU A 17 1.07 -10.50 1.38
CA LEU A 17 0.70 -9.94 2.67
C LEU A 17 -0.41 -10.81 3.29
N LEU A 18 -0.16 -11.35 4.48
CA LEU A 18 -1.07 -12.22 5.22
C LEU A 18 -2.08 -11.41 6.03
N ASN A 19 -3.28 -11.97 6.21
CA ASN A 19 -4.36 -11.40 7.02
C ASN A 19 -4.98 -10.11 6.44
N TYR A 20 -4.94 -9.97 5.11
CA TYR A 20 -5.56 -8.86 4.39
C TYR A 20 -6.23 -9.36 3.11
N ARG A 21 -7.27 -8.65 2.69
CA ARG A 21 -7.88 -8.78 1.36
C ARG A 21 -7.92 -7.44 0.66
N LEU A 22 -7.97 -7.46 -0.67
CA LEU A 22 -8.25 -6.24 -1.43
C LEU A 22 -9.76 -5.95 -1.39
N ALA A 23 -10.08 -4.71 -1.06
CA ALA A 23 -11.41 -4.12 -1.23
C ALA A 23 -11.31 -2.94 -2.19
N MET A 24 -12.45 -2.51 -2.74
CA MET A 24 -12.50 -1.30 -3.55
C MET A 24 -12.99 -0.15 -2.66
N LEU A 25 -12.16 0.85 -2.45
CA LEU A 25 -12.52 2.10 -1.80
C LEU A 25 -13.11 3.04 -2.86
N GLU A 26 -14.34 3.49 -2.64
CA GLU A 26 -14.94 4.54 -3.45
C GLU A 26 -14.22 5.87 -3.18
N ILE A 27 -13.78 6.52 -4.26
CA ILE A 27 -13.10 7.81 -4.19
C ILE A 27 -14.18 8.88 -4.19
N GLN A 28 -14.31 9.62 -3.09
CA GLN A 28 -15.26 10.71 -3.00
C GLN A 28 -14.68 12.06 -3.47
N ASP A 29 -13.35 12.16 -3.54
CA ASP A 29 -12.68 13.37 -4.01
C ASP A 29 -12.73 13.48 -5.53
N ALA A 30 -13.50 14.45 -6.03
CA ALA A 30 -13.67 14.72 -7.45
C ALA A 30 -12.35 15.08 -8.18
N SER A 31 -11.37 15.65 -7.47
CA SER A 31 -10.05 15.96 -8.03
C SER A 31 -9.25 14.68 -8.28
N VAL A 32 -9.34 13.72 -7.37
CA VAL A 32 -8.68 12.41 -7.48
C VAL A 32 -9.36 11.56 -8.57
N ILE A 33 -10.69 11.61 -8.69
CA ILE A 33 -11.42 10.98 -9.80
C ILE A 33 -10.97 11.55 -11.14
N LYS A 34 -10.86 12.89 -11.24
CA LYS A 34 -10.48 13.57 -12.48
C LYS A 34 -9.04 13.26 -12.90
N LEU A 35 -8.13 13.13 -11.93
CA LEU A 35 -6.72 12.82 -12.18
C LEU A 35 -6.50 11.34 -12.53
N SER A 36 -7.16 10.43 -11.80
CA SER A 36 -6.96 8.98 -11.96
C SER A 36 -7.86 8.35 -13.03
N GLY A 37 -8.97 9.00 -13.38
CA GLY A 37 -10.03 8.46 -14.23
C GLY A 37 -10.78 7.28 -13.61
N LYS A 38 -10.55 6.97 -12.33
CA LYS A 38 -11.16 5.86 -11.62
C LYS A 38 -12.07 6.41 -10.53
N THR A 39 -13.17 5.71 -10.27
CA THR A 39 -14.07 5.99 -9.13
C THR A 39 -13.76 5.12 -7.93
N HIS A 40 -12.94 4.09 -8.10
CA HIS A 40 -12.58 3.15 -7.06
C HIS A 40 -11.08 2.83 -7.08
N HIS A 41 -10.46 2.82 -5.89
CA HIS A 41 -9.08 2.36 -5.70
C HIS A 41 -9.04 1.04 -4.92
N PRO A 42 -8.18 0.08 -5.30
CA PRO A 42 -7.95 -1.09 -4.48
C PRO A 42 -7.24 -0.68 -3.18
N ILE A 43 -7.75 -1.13 -2.05
CA ILE A 43 -7.17 -0.92 -0.72
C ILE A 43 -7.11 -2.24 0.05
N ALA A 44 -6.02 -2.48 0.77
CA ALA A 44 -5.90 -3.64 1.65
C ALA A 44 -6.71 -3.40 2.94
N VAL A 45 -7.60 -4.34 3.29
CA VAL A 45 -8.38 -4.33 4.53
C VAL A 45 -8.12 -5.59 5.32
N SER A 46 -8.06 -5.49 6.65
CA SER A 46 -7.78 -6.64 7.52
C SER A 46 -8.82 -7.75 7.32
N SER A 47 -8.35 -8.99 7.19
CA SER A 47 -9.17 -10.19 7.06
C SER A 47 -8.49 -11.36 7.77
N GLN A 48 -9.24 -12.28 8.37
CA GLN A 48 -8.66 -13.30 9.26
C GLN A 48 -7.99 -14.48 8.53
N SER A 49 -8.10 -14.60 7.20
CA SER A 49 -7.49 -15.72 6.46
C SER A 49 -7.17 -15.43 4.99
N ASP A 50 -7.34 -14.19 4.55
CA ASP A 50 -7.01 -13.81 3.17
C ASP A 50 -5.55 -13.41 3.02
N THR A 51 -5.09 -13.42 1.77
CA THR A 51 -3.76 -12.91 1.41
C THR A 51 -3.86 -11.98 0.21
N VAL A 52 -3.00 -10.96 0.17
CA VAL A 52 -2.85 -10.06 -0.98
C VAL A 52 -1.51 -10.35 -1.65
N SER A 53 -1.54 -10.76 -2.91
CA SER A 53 -0.31 -10.97 -3.70
C SER A 53 0.24 -9.64 -4.19
N GLY A 54 1.55 -9.44 -4.05
CA GLY A 54 2.22 -8.20 -4.44
C GLY A 54 3.73 -8.36 -4.55
N GLN A 55 4.43 -7.24 -4.34
CA GLN A 55 5.88 -7.16 -4.35
C GLN A 55 6.34 -6.35 -3.14
N VAL A 56 7.36 -6.86 -2.43
CA VAL A 56 8.05 -6.15 -1.36
C VAL A 56 9.25 -5.45 -1.96
N PHE A 57 9.42 -4.17 -1.67
CA PHE A 57 10.54 -3.36 -2.13
C PHE A 57 11.47 -3.01 -0.99
N GLU A 58 12.77 -2.97 -1.28
CA GLU A 58 13.78 -2.47 -0.37
C GLU A 58 13.94 -0.95 -0.50
N ILE A 59 13.57 -0.25 0.58
CA ILE A 59 13.62 1.21 0.68
C ILE A 59 14.33 1.65 1.96
N THR A 60 14.87 2.85 1.98
CA THR A 60 15.46 3.45 3.19
C THR A 60 14.38 3.98 4.12
N ALA A 61 14.77 4.28 5.37
CA ALA A 61 13.86 4.88 6.35
C ALA A 61 13.37 6.27 5.90
N GLU A 62 14.22 7.05 5.22
CA GLU A 62 13.88 8.36 4.67
C GLU A 62 12.87 8.23 3.52
N GLU A 63 13.05 7.27 2.62
CA GLU A 63 12.14 6.96 1.51
C GLU A 63 10.77 6.49 2.03
N LEU A 64 10.77 5.69 3.10
CA LEU A 64 9.54 5.28 3.79
C LEU A 64 8.85 6.49 4.43
N ALA A 65 9.58 7.37 5.12
CA ALA A 65 9.03 8.59 5.72
C ALA A 65 8.52 9.60 4.68
N GLN A 66 9.11 9.62 3.49
CA GLN A 66 8.60 10.39 2.37
C GLN A 66 7.27 9.82 1.86
N SER A 67 7.15 8.49 1.82
CA SER A 67 5.91 7.81 1.44
C SER A 67 4.76 8.14 2.40
N ASP A 68 5.03 8.22 3.72
CA ASP A 68 4.03 8.63 4.72
C ASP A 68 3.38 9.99 4.41
N LYS A 69 4.09 10.90 3.72
CA LYS A 69 3.58 12.26 3.42
C LYS A 69 2.57 12.29 2.27
N TYR A 70 2.48 11.22 1.50
CA TYR A 70 1.51 11.09 0.40
C TYR A 70 0.20 10.44 0.84
N GLU A 71 0.18 9.85 2.03
CA GLU A 71 -0.98 9.11 2.52
C GLU A 71 -2.00 10.05 3.14
N VAL A 72 -3.24 9.93 2.64
CA VAL A 72 -4.43 10.64 3.14
C VAL A 72 -5.02 9.89 4.34
N ASP A 73 -5.95 10.52 5.08
CA ASP A 73 -6.54 10.00 6.33
C ASP A 73 -7.11 8.55 6.25
N ASP A 74 -7.40 8.07 5.04
CA ASP A 74 -7.91 6.71 4.80
C ASP A 74 -6.86 5.59 4.93
N TYR A 75 -5.56 5.92 4.98
CA TYR A 75 -4.47 4.95 5.02
C TYR A 75 -3.70 4.96 6.33
N GLN A 76 -3.31 3.76 6.77
CA GLN A 76 -2.49 3.52 7.94
C GLN A 76 -1.29 2.67 7.58
N ARG A 77 -0.09 3.11 7.97
CA ARG A 77 1.12 2.29 7.89
C ARG A 77 1.12 1.23 8.97
N VAL A 78 1.29 -0.03 8.58
CA VAL A 78 1.39 -1.18 9.47
C VAL A 78 2.59 -2.04 9.10
N LEU A 79 3.18 -2.71 10.10
CA LEU A 79 4.15 -3.76 9.85
C LEU A 79 3.37 -5.06 9.60
N GLY A 80 3.29 -5.47 8.33
CA GLY A 80 2.56 -6.64 7.88
C GLY A 80 3.41 -7.90 7.89
N GLU A 81 2.77 -9.03 8.15
CA GLU A 81 3.38 -10.36 8.02
C GLU A 81 3.29 -10.84 6.58
N MET A 82 4.42 -11.33 6.05
CA MET A 82 4.51 -11.82 4.70
C MET A 82 4.53 -13.35 4.66
N ALA A 83 4.03 -13.95 3.57
CA ALA A 83 4.01 -15.41 3.41
C ALA A 83 5.40 -16.05 3.38
N SER A 84 6.44 -15.29 3.04
CA SER A 84 7.84 -15.71 3.17
C SER A 84 8.34 -15.85 4.62
N GLY A 85 7.56 -15.42 5.62
CA GLY A 85 7.95 -15.36 7.02
C GLY A 85 8.70 -14.08 7.41
N THR A 86 8.86 -13.15 6.46
CA THR A 86 9.42 -11.81 6.73
C THR A 86 8.33 -10.82 7.15
N SER A 87 8.74 -9.65 7.63
CA SER A 87 7.84 -8.52 7.87
C SER A 87 8.16 -7.38 6.91
N ALA A 88 7.13 -6.71 6.41
CA ALA A 88 7.28 -5.55 5.52
C ALA A 88 6.29 -4.44 5.89
N TRP A 89 6.67 -3.20 5.64
CA TRP A 89 5.74 -2.07 5.79
C TRP A 89 4.70 -2.08 4.68
N ALA A 90 3.43 -1.97 5.06
CA ALA A 90 2.30 -1.87 4.14
C ALA A 90 1.38 -0.72 4.56
N TYR A 91 0.76 -0.07 3.58
CA TYR A 91 -0.31 0.90 3.80
C TYR A 91 -1.64 0.21 3.58
N VAL A 92 -2.46 0.17 4.63
CA VAL A 92 -3.74 -0.52 4.68
C VAL A 92 -4.82 0.47 5.06
N LYS A 93 -6.10 0.12 4.87
CA LYS A 93 -7.20 0.96 5.31
C LYS A 93 -7.10 1.24 6.80
N CYS A 94 -7.13 2.52 7.17
CA CYS A 94 -7.17 2.94 8.57
C CYS A 94 -8.40 2.33 9.25
N LYS A 95 -8.22 1.78 10.46
CA LYS A 95 -9.35 1.31 11.27
C LYS A 95 -10.06 2.54 11.83
N GLY A 96 -11.25 2.83 11.28
CA GLY A 96 -12.19 3.77 11.87
C GLY A 96 -12.74 3.29 13.21
#